data_AF-A0AAD6ZSW2-F1
#
_entry.id   AF-A0AAD6ZSW2-F1
#
_cell.length_a   1.000
_cell.length_b   1.000
_cell.length_c   1.000
_cell.angle_alpha   90.00
_cell.angle_beta   90.00
_cell.angle_gamma   90.00
#
_symmetry.space_group_name_H-M   'P 1'
#
loop_
_entity.id
_entity.type
_entity.pdbx_description
1 polymer ?
#
loop_
_entity_poly.entity_id
_entity_poly.type
_entity_poly.pdbx_seq_one_letter_code
_entity_poly.pdbx_strand_id
1 'polypeptide(L)'
;MYATGVDIILASTLTFILAMLHAPRAQKITPEELDRAVGTDRLPTYTEQEALSYINATVKESLRWELVIPLDCPPCCAETQTT
;
A
#
# COMPACT_ATOMS: atom_id res chain seq x y z
N MET A 1 -10.11 -10.27 16.28
CA MET A 1 -9.49 -10.00 14.95
C MET A 1 -9.65 -8.53 14.51
N TYR A 2 -9.72 -7.55 15.42
CA TYR A 2 -9.83 -6.13 15.05
C TYR A 2 -8.52 -5.36 15.24
N ALA A 3 -7.75 -5.67 16.30
CA ALA A 3 -6.49 -4.98 16.59
C ALA A 3 -5.48 -5.10 15.44
N THR A 4 -5.18 -6.32 15.00
CA THR A 4 -4.20 -6.58 13.93
C THR A 4 -4.54 -5.89 12.61
N GLY A 5 -5.83 -5.76 12.25
CA GLY A 5 -6.23 -5.07 11.03
C GLY A 5 -5.98 -3.57 11.09
N VAL A 6 -6.26 -2.95 12.23
CA VAL A 6 -6.03 -1.52 12.45
C VAL A 6 -4.54 -1.18 12.41
N ASP A 7 -3.70 -1.99 13.07
CA ASP A 7 -2.25 -1.79 13.08
C ASP A 7 -1.65 -1.83 11.67
N ILE A 8 -2.09 -2.80 10.83
CA ILE A 8 -1.62 -2.94 9.44
C ILE A 8 -2.06 -1.75 8.59
N ILE A 9 -3.31 -1.29 8.73
CA ILE A 9 -3.82 -0.13 7.99
C ILE A 9 -3.07 1.14 8.39
N LEU A 10 -2.82 1.34 9.68
CA LEU A 10 -2.08 2.50 10.18
C LEU A 10 -0.65 2.51 9.64
N ALA A 11 0.07 1.39 9.73
CA ALA A 11 1.42 1.26 9.19
C ALA A 11 1.45 1.55 7.68
N SER A 12 0.54 0.94 6.91
CA SER A 12 0.48 1.16 5.45
C SER A 12 0.20 2.63 5.07
N THR A 13 -0.64 3.32 5.85
CA THR A 13 -0.97 4.73 5.61
C THR A 13 0.23 5.64 5.91
N LEU A 14 0.93 5.39 7.03
CA LEU A 14 2.13 6.15 7.39
C LEU A 14 3.25 5.96 6.38
N THR A 15 3.47 4.72 5.93
CA THR A 15 4.47 4.38 4.92
C THR A 15 4.14 5.02 3.57
N PHE A 16 2.86 5.09 3.19
CA PHE A 16 2.42 5.83 2.01
C PHE A 16 2.72 7.33 2.09
N ILE A 17 2.45 7.96 3.25
CA ILE A 17 2.75 9.39 3.47
C ILE A 17 4.27 9.63 3.40
N LEU A 18 5.07 8.76 4.03
CA LEU A 18 6.54 8.81 3.98
C LEU A 18 7.07 8.64 2.54
N ALA A 19 6.50 7.71 1.77
CA ALA A 19 6.86 7.52 0.37
C ALA A 19 6.54 8.75 -0.48
N MET A 20 5.38 9.39 -0.27
CA MET A 20 5.04 10.64 -0.96
C MET A 20 5.96 11.80 -0.59
N LEU A 21 6.41 11.89 0.67
CA LEU A 21 7.40 12.89 1.10
C LEU A 21 8.76 12.67 0.41
N HIS A 22 9.17 11.41 0.20
CA HIS A 22 10.42 11.09 -0.47
C HIS A 22 10.36 11.23 -2.00
N ALA A 23 9.15 11.14 -2.58
CA ALA A 23 8.90 11.24 -4.02
C ALA A 23 8.10 12.50 -4.39
N PRO A 24 8.67 13.72 -4.26
CA PRO A 24 7.96 14.97 -4.58
C PRO A 24 7.57 15.08 -6.07
N ARG A 25 8.23 14.32 -6.95
CA ARG A 25 7.83 14.19 -8.36
C ARG A 25 6.56 13.38 -8.52
N ALA A 26 6.40 12.28 -7.77
CA ALA A 26 5.20 11.47 -7.82
C ALA A 26 3.99 12.21 -7.25
N GLN A 27 4.21 13.07 -6.25
CA GLN A 27 3.16 13.89 -5.65
C GLN A 27 2.57 14.93 -6.63
N LYS A 28 3.34 15.38 -7.65
CA LYS A 28 2.85 16.29 -8.69
C LYS A 28 2.16 15.57 -9.85
N ILE A 29 2.65 14.39 -10.22
CA ILE A 29 2.10 13.59 -11.33
C ILE A 29 0.78 12.92 -10.92
N THR A 30 0.65 12.56 -9.63
CA THR A 30 -0.53 11.86 -9.11
C THR A 30 -1.85 12.63 -9.30
N PRO A 31 -1.97 13.93 -8.94
CA PRO A 31 -3.18 14.71 -9.18
C PRO A 31 -3.49 14.89 -10.68
N GLU A 32 -2.46 15.00 -11.51
CA GLU A 32 -2.60 15.23 -12.95
C GLU A 32 -3.10 13.96 -13.68
N GLU A 33 -2.53 12.80 -13.33
CA GLU A 33 -3.02 11.50 -13.81
C GLU A 33 -4.42 11.18 -13.28
N LEU A 34 -4.73 11.58 -12.03
CA LEU A 34 -6.05 11.38 -11.45
C LEU A 34 -7.11 12.23 -12.15
N ASP A 35 -6.83 13.51 -12.40
CA ASP A 35 -7.74 14.41 -13.13
C ASP A 35 -7.95 13.92 -14.58
N ARG A 36 -6.90 13.38 -15.21
CA ARG A 36 -6.97 12.81 -16.55
C ARG A 36 -7.80 11.53 -16.63
N ALA A 37 -7.71 10.66 -15.62
CA ALA A 37 -8.42 9.38 -15.61
C ALA A 37 -9.91 9.55 -15.27
N VAL A 38 -10.22 10.27 -14.19
CA VAL A 38 -11.57 10.35 -13.60
C VAL A 38 -12.38 11.52 -14.18
N GLY A 39 -11.70 12.61 -14.56
CA GLY A 39 -12.31 13.91 -14.81
C GLY A 39 -12.82 14.57 -13.52
N THR A 40 -12.94 15.90 -13.52
CA THR A 40 -13.27 16.70 -12.32
C THR A 40 -14.74 16.60 -11.87
N ASP A 41 -15.58 15.87 -12.60
CA ASP A 41 -17.05 15.86 -12.43
C ASP A 41 -17.56 14.68 -11.57
N ARG A 42 -16.73 13.66 -11.29
CA ARG A 42 -17.18 12.40 -10.70
C ARG A 42 -16.26 11.89 -9.59
N LEU A 43 -16.84 11.12 -8.66
CA LEU A 43 -16.06 10.37 -7.69
C LEU A 43 -15.37 9.18 -8.39
N PRO A 44 -14.09 8.89 -8.06
CA PRO A 44 -13.35 7.79 -8.68
C PRO A 44 -14.05 6.46 -8.40
N THR A 45 -14.28 5.69 -9.45
CA THR A 45 -14.86 4.34 -9.36
C THR A 45 -13.76 3.30 -9.51
N TYR A 46 -13.91 2.12 -8.90
CA TYR A 46 -12.90 1.05 -8.90
C TYR A 46 -12.44 0.63 -10.32
N THR A 47 -13.30 0.81 -11.33
CA THR A 47 -13.00 0.56 -12.74
C THR A 47 -11.82 1.36 -13.29
N GLU A 48 -11.44 2.47 -12.65
CA GLU A 48 -10.35 3.33 -13.10
C GLU A 48 -9.00 2.96 -12.47
N GLN A 49 -8.97 1.94 -11.60
CA GLN A 49 -7.72 1.43 -11.03
C GLN A 49 -6.68 1.04 -12.09
N GLU A 50 -7.11 0.52 -13.24
CA GLU A 50 -6.20 0.11 -14.32
C GLU A 50 -5.59 1.32 -15.04
N ALA A 51 -6.35 2.42 -15.17
CA ALA A 51 -5.87 3.67 -15.75
C ALA A 51 -4.86 4.38 -14.82
N LEU A 52 -4.98 4.19 -13.50
CA LEU A 52 -4.13 4.80 -12.48
C LEU A 52 -2.83 4.01 -12.24
N SER A 53 -2.18 3.55 -13.30
CA SER A 53 -0.97 2.71 -13.23
C SER A 53 0.18 3.37 -12.46
N TYR A 54 0.32 4.70 -12.54
CA TYR A 54 1.39 5.43 -11.83
C TYR A 54 1.18 5.46 -10.30
N ILE A 55 -0.07 5.64 -9.87
CA ILE A 55 -0.45 5.58 -8.45
C ILE A 55 -0.27 4.16 -7.93
N ASN A 56 -0.72 3.17 -8.70
CA ASN A 56 -0.60 1.77 -8.34
C ASN A 56 0.87 1.33 -8.24
N ALA A 57 1.74 1.80 -9.14
CA ALA A 57 3.18 1.58 -9.06
C ALA A 57 3.80 2.22 -7.80
N THR A 58 3.37 3.42 -7.43
CA THR A 58 3.84 4.13 -6.22
C THR A 58 3.41 3.41 -4.93
N VAL A 59 2.17 2.92 -4.89
CA VAL A 59 1.66 2.12 -3.76
C VAL A 59 2.42 0.80 -3.65
N LYS A 60 2.65 0.10 -4.77
CA LYS A 60 3.46 -1.13 -4.81
C LYS A 60 4.89 -0.89 -4.33
N GLU A 61 5.49 0.23 -4.71
CA GLU A 61 6.85 0.57 -4.27
C GLU A 61 6.88 0.94 -2.77
N SER A 62 5.83 1.58 -2.26
CA SER A 62 5.69 1.86 -0.82
C SER A 62 5.57 0.55 -0.01
N LEU A 63 4.78 -0.41 -0.51
CA LEU A 63 4.66 -1.75 0.08
C LEU A 63 5.95 -2.58 -0.04
N ARG A 64 6.79 -2.30 -1.04
CA ARG A 64 8.12 -2.91 -1.16
C ARG A 64 9.08 -2.40 -0.08
N TRP A 65 8.99 -1.11 0.26
CA TRP A 65 9.86 -0.50 1.27
C TRP A 65 9.55 -0.97 2.68
N GLU A 66 8.28 -1.27 2.96
CA GLU A 66 7.87 -1.83 4.23
C GLU A 66 6.84 -2.94 4.01
N LEU A 67 7.30 -4.18 4.09
CA LEU A 67 6.43 -5.34 4.23
C LEU A 67 5.83 -5.30 5.65
N VAL A 68 4.64 -4.71 5.77
CA VAL A 68 3.85 -4.72 7.01
C VAL A 68 3.47 -6.15 7.44
N ILE A 69 3.68 -7.13 6.56
CA ILE A 69 3.64 -8.55 6.92
C ILE A 69 5.07 -8.95 7.32
N PRO A 70 5.36 -9.11 8.62
CA PRO A 70 6.61 -9.74 9.00
C PRO A 70 6.65 -11.12 8.32
N LEU A 71 7.76 -11.42 7.65
CA LEU A 71 8.06 -12.72 7.03
C LEU A 71 8.18 -13.87 8.07
N ASP A 72 7.62 -13.69 9.26
CA ASP A 72 7.88 -14.45 10.48
C ASP A 72 6.58 -15.04 11.04
N CYS A 73 5.80 -15.71 10.21
CA CYS A 73 5.04 -16.84 10.72
C CYS A 73 5.87 -18.09 10.42
N PRO A 74 6.83 -18.45 11.30
CA PRO A 74 7.48 -19.75 11.15
C PRO A 74 6.37 -20.81 11.14
N PRO A 75 6.40 -21.78 10.21
CA PRO A 75 5.55 -22.95 10.38
C PRO A 75 5.86 -23.49 11.77
N CYS A 76 4.82 -23.66 12.59
CA CYS A 76 4.96 -24.16 13.95
C CYS A 76 5.51 -25.59 13.86
N CYS A 77 6.84 -25.72 13.81
CA CYS A 77 7.52 -26.98 14.00
C CYS A 77 7.35 -27.31 15.47
N ALA A 78 6.21 -27.93 15.78
CA ALA A 78 6.03 -28.68 17.00
C ALA A 78 6.96 -29.90 16.93
N GLU A 79 8.26 -29.67 17.13
CA GLU A 79 9.24 -30.70 17.40
C GLU A 79 9.02 -31.15 18.84
N THR A 80 8.07 -32.06 19.04
CA THR A 80 7.92 -32.78 20.30
C THR A 80 9.15 -33.67 20.47
N GLN A 81 10.18 -33.17 21.16
CA GLN A 81 11.33 -33.97 21.55
C GLN A 81 10.85 -35.14 22.43
N THR A 82 11.04 -36.36 21.93
CA THR A 82 10.80 -37.59 22.68
C THR A 82 11.95 -37.75 23.68
N THR A 83 11.63 -37.90 24.97
CA THR A 83 12.48 -38.51 25.99
C THR A 83 11.60 -39.33 26.92
#